data_AF-A0A1B3SJ96-F1
#
_entry.id   AF-A0A1B3SJ96-F1
#
_cell.length_a   1.000
_cell.length_b   1.000
_cell.length_c   1.000
_cell.angle_alpha   90.00
_cell.angle_beta   90.00
_cell.angle_gamma   90.00
#
_symmetry.space_group_name_H-M   'P 1'
#
loop_
_entity.id
_entity.type
_entity.pdbx_description
1 polymer ?
#
loop_
_entity_poly.entity_id
_entity_poly.type
_entity_poly.pdbx_seq_one_letter_code
_entity_poly.pdbx_strand_id
1 'polypeptide(L)'
;MKKISDFFSTKVKLKIMIFSIVFGIYFLFSFLMATPGVGIESLRFINSVHNQISQVMPQGVYVIDGKDPAYNTVMENVIKKAYSADAISTLNSYTTKNYEKKRSDYAEFAAKWYENRWGESAKNNQDIDLYDLGVNLIEFDKAVSTEFLSYGYVNPGIGWIFRDGGLKEIFSSHIKEELLRNQTFIDQDLYDSKMETSPVGMEGIDIYSSIGSLLVNNKVWYLNKQIQNIKYGMNIFGHSIFKDKTLNESKMPKTKVEINELYVPHFTEVLDNLRAGSILFFVALATVPFYAFALTVLLINKKRGNS
;
A
#
# COMPACT_ATOMS: atom_id res chain seq x y z
N MET A 1 9.56 4.35 -55.68
CA MET A 1 8.15 4.77 -55.82
C MET A 1 7.22 3.64 -56.27
N LYS A 2 7.47 2.93 -57.38
CA LYS A 2 6.62 1.78 -57.81
C LYS A 2 6.33 0.76 -56.69
N LYS A 3 7.36 0.25 -56.01
CA LYS A 3 7.21 -0.71 -54.90
C LYS A 3 6.28 -0.26 -53.75
N ILE A 4 6.26 1.04 -53.43
CA ILE A 4 5.39 1.59 -52.38
C ILE A 4 3.95 1.65 -52.90
N SER A 5 3.75 2.11 -54.13
CA SER A 5 2.43 2.12 -54.76
C SER A 5 1.85 0.70 -54.89
N ASP A 6 2.67 -0.27 -55.28
CA ASP A 6 2.30 -1.69 -55.41
C ASP A 6 1.95 -2.32 -54.05
N PHE A 7 2.61 -1.88 -52.98
CA PHE A 7 2.28 -2.29 -51.62
C PHE A 7 0.88 -1.83 -51.20
N PHE A 8 0.45 -0.63 -51.58
CA PHE A 8 -0.87 -0.13 -51.19
C PHE A 8 -2.03 -0.56 -52.12
N SER A 9 -1.75 -1.21 -53.25
CA SER A 9 -2.74 -1.60 -54.25
C SER A 9 -3.09 -3.09 -54.28
N THR A 10 -2.33 -3.95 -53.60
CA THR A 10 -2.50 -5.42 -53.65
C THR A 10 -3.04 -5.98 -52.33
N LYS A 11 -4.03 -6.89 -52.36
CA LYS A 11 -4.59 -7.58 -51.17
C LYS A 11 -4.99 -6.60 -50.08
N VAL A 12 -5.63 -5.49 -50.48
CA VAL A 12 -5.92 -4.34 -49.63
C VAL A 12 -6.79 -4.73 -48.44
N LYS A 13 -7.78 -5.62 -48.64
CA LYS A 13 -8.65 -6.12 -47.55
C LYS A 13 -7.85 -6.85 -46.46
N LEU A 14 -6.94 -7.74 -46.86
CA LEU A 14 -6.09 -8.49 -45.94
C LEU A 14 -5.14 -7.56 -45.18
N LYS A 15 -4.55 -6.58 -45.87
CA LYS A 15 -3.67 -5.59 -45.24
C LYS A 15 -4.41 -4.76 -44.20
N ILE A 16 -5.60 -4.25 -44.50
CA ILE A 16 -6.42 -3.52 -43.51
C ILE A 16 -6.63 -4.39 -42.26
N MET A 17 -7.03 -5.66 -42.44
CA MET A 17 -7.24 -6.58 -41.34
C MET A 17 -5.98 -6.80 -40.51
N ILE A 18 -4.84 -7.10 -41.15
CA ILE A 18 -3.55 -7.32 -40.47
C ILE A 18 -3.11 -6.07 -39.73
N PHE A 19 -3.11 -4.90 -40.38
CA PHE A 19 -2.69 -3.64 -39.74
C PHE A 19 -3.56 -3.32 -38.53
N SER A 20 -4.88 -3.48 -38.62
CA SER A 20 -5.79 -3.23 -37.49
C SER A 20 -5.61 -4.24 -36.35
N ILE A 21 -5.42 -5.53 -36.64
CA ILE A 21 -5.17 -6.55 -35.61
C ILE A 21 -3.83 -6.31 -34.93
N VAL A 22 -2.76 -6.10 -35.69
CA VAL A 22 -1.41 -5.88 -35.14
C VAL A 22 -1.39 -4.63 -34.29
N PHE A 23 -1.95 -3.52 -34.78
CA PHE A 23 -2.03 -2.28 -34.01
C PHE A 23 -2.90 -2.44 -32.76
N GLY A 24 -4.05 -3.11 -32.88
CA GLY A 24 -4.95 -3.37 -31.74
C GLY A 24 -4.30 -4.21 -30.65
N ILE A 25 -3.62 -5.30 -31.00
CA ILE A 25 -2.87 -6.14 -30.05
C ILE A 25 -1.74 -5.34 -29.41
N TYR A 26 -0.96 -4.60 -30.21
CA TYR A 26 0.14 -3.80 -29.71
C TYR A 26 -0.34 -2.72 -28.72
N PHE A 27 -1.38 -1.97 -29.08
CA PHE A 27 -1.98 -0.96 -28.22
C PHE A 27 -2.52 -1.60 -26.93
N LEU A 28 -3.32 -2.66 -27.04
CA LEU A 28 -3.89 -3.36 -25.88
C LEU A 28 -2.79 -3.89 -24.94
N PHE A 29 -1.76 -4.54 -25.48
CA PHE A 29 -0.65 -5.06 -24.71
C PHE A 29 0.10 -3.93 -23.98
N SER A 30 0.42 -2.84 -24.69
CA SER A 30 1.08 -1.67 -24.08
C SER A 30 0.24 -1.04 -22.97
N PHE A 31 -1.07 -0.92 -23.18
CA PHE A 31 -2.00 -0.38 -22.20
C PHE A 31 -2.13 -1.29 -20.97
N LEU A 32 -2.25 -2.60 -21.18
CA LEU A 32 -2.35 -3.58 -20.11
C LEU A 32 -1.06 -3.74 -19.30
N MET A 33 0.11 -3.42 -19.88
CA MET A 33 1.36 -3.36 -19.11
C MET A 33 1.51 -2.04 -18.35
N ALA A 34 1.04 -0.93 -18.92
CA ALA A 34 1.13 0.40 -18.31
C ALA A 34 0.06 0.66 -17.24
N THR A 35 -1.05 -0.08 -17.28
CA THR A 35 -2.18 0.12 -16.36
C THR A 35 -1.90 -0.39 -14.94
N PRO A 36 -1.43 -1.64 -14.76
CA PRO A 36 -0.92 -2.11 -13.48
C PRO A 36 0.24 -1.25 -13.02
N GLY A 37 0.22 -0.88 -11.75
CA GLY A 37 1.32 -0.21 -11.08
C GLY A 37 1.59 -0.88 -9.74
N VAL A 38 2.58 -0.37 -9.04
CA VAL A 38 2.97 -0.83 -7.69
C VAL A 38 1.76 -0.86 -6.74
N GLY A 39 0.79 0.04 -6.91
CA GLY A 39 -0.41 0.09 -6.07
C GLY A 39 -1.26 -1.18 -6.07
N ILE A 40 -1.20 -2.01 -7.13
CA ILE A 40 -1.88 -3.32 -7.12
C ILE A 40 -1.22 -4.27 -6.13
N GLU A 41 0.10 -4.29 -6.08
CA GLU A 41 0.87 -5.10 -5.14
C GLU A 41 0.67 -4.58 -3.70
N SER A 42 0.61 -3.26 -3.53
CA SER A 42 0.27 -2.64 -2.25
C SER A 42 -1.14 -3.03 -1.79
N LEU A 43 -2.11 -3.09 -2.70
CA LEU A 43 -3.47 -3.55 -2.37
C LEU A 43 -3.49 -5.02 -1.96
N ARG A 44 -2.74 -5.89 -2.64
CA ARG A 44 -2.61 -7.32 -2.26
C ARG A 44 -2.01 -7.47 -0.87
N PHE A 45 -0.96 -6.70 -0.58
CA PHE A 45 -0.35 -6.65 0.74
C PHE A 45 -1.34 -6.20 1.81
N ILE A 46 -2.01 -5.07 1.58
CA ILE A 46 -3.01 -4.51 2.50
C ILE A 46 -4.13 -5.53 2.77
N ASN A 47 -4.61 -6.23 1.75
CA ASN A 47 -5.63 -7.27 1.93
C ASN A 47 -5.12 -8.44 2.77
N SER A 48 -3.84 -8.83 2.64
CA SER A 48 -3.24 -9.84 3.51
C SER A 48 -3.14 -9.38 4.96
N VAL A 49 -2.80 -8.10 5.20
CA VAL A 49 -2.79 -7.48 6.53
C VAL A 49 -4.19 -7.43 7.13
N HIS A 50 -5.20 -7.04 6.33
CA HIS A 50 -6.61 -7.04 6.75
C HIS A 50 -7.08 -8.42 7.21
N ASN A 51 -6.70 -9.47 6.48
CA ASN A 51 -7.01 -10.84 6.89
C ASN A 51 -6.35 -11.18 8.24
N GLN A 52 -5.09 -10.77 8.47
CA GLN A 52 -4.44 -10.99 9.76
C GLN A 52 -5.07 -10.17 10.89
N ILE A 53 -5.49 -8.93 10.64
CA ILE A 53 -6.23 -8.10 11.61
C ILE A 53 -7.51 -8.81 12.04
N SER A 54 -8.27 -9.39 11.10
CA SER A 54 -9.50 -10.14 11.43
C SER A 54 -9.26 -11.39 12.30
N GLN A 55 -8.03 -11.93 12.31
CA GLN A 55 -7.63 -13.04 13.18
C GLN A 55 -7.09 -12.55 14.53
N VAL A 56 -6.30 -11.47 14.52
CA VAL A 56 -5.68 -10.88 15.71
C VAL A 56 -6.71 -10.23 16.62
N MET A 57 -7.61 -9.45 16.02
CA MET A 57 -8.63 -8.68 16.72
C MET A 57 -10.00 -8.89 16.07
N PRO A 58 -10.62 -10.08 16.20
CA PRO A 58 -11.89 -10.35 15.53
C PRO A 58 -13.00 -9.45 16.03
N GLN A 59 -13.92 -9.10 15.13
CA GLN A 59 -15.04 -8.23 15.42
C GLN A 59 -15.86 -8.71 16.62
N GLY A 60 -16.15 -7.78 17.54
CA GLY A 60 -16.95 -8.00 18.74
C GLY A 60 -16.25 -8.77 19.87
N VAL A 61 -15.02 -9.25 19.67
CA VAL A 61 -14.28 -9.98 20.70
C VAL A 61 -13.60 -9.02 21.66
N TYR A 62 -12.79 -8.10 21.15
CA TYR A 62 -12.03 -7.16 21.98
C TYR A 62 -12.67 -5.77 21.92
N VAL A 63 -13.71 -5.59 22.72
CA VAL A 63 -14.40 -4.30 22.85
C VAL A 63 -13.95 -3.63 24.13
N ILE A 64 -13.28 -2.48 24.05
CA ILE A 64 -12.92 -1.67 25.21
C ILE A 64 -14.20 -1.11 25.83
N ASP A 65 -14.37 -1.30 27.14
CA ASP A 65 -15.52 -0.83 27.90
C ASP A 65 -15.40 0.66 28.19
N GLY A 66 -16.32 1.46 27.65
CA GLY A 66 -16.37 2.91 27.87
C GLY A 66 -16.54 3.31 29.33
N LYS A 67 -17.02 2.39 30.19
CA LYS A 67 -17.20 2.62 31.63
C LYS A 67 -15.99 2.21 32.45
N ASP A 68 -14.96 1.63 31.84
CA ASP A 68 -13.77 1.21 32.57
C ASP A 68 -13.00 2.43 33.12
N PRO A 69 -12.53 2.41 34.38
CA PRO A 69 -11.74 3.52 34.93
C PRO A 69 -10.48 3.87 34.14
N ALA A 70 -9.92 2.90 33.41
CA ALA A 70 -8.73 3.12 32.58
C ALA A 70 -9.06 3.63 31.16
N TYR A 71 -10.34 3.72 30.77
CA TYR A 71 -10.78 4.00 29.39
C TYR A 71 -10.08 5.21 28.77
N ASN A 72 -10.13 6.38 29.43
CA ASN A 72 -9.54 7.61 28.91
C ASN A 72 -8.02 7.49 28.72
N THR A 73 -7.34 6.80 29.62
CA THR A 73 -5.89 6.56 29.51
C THR A 73 -5.60 5.62 28.34
N VAL A 74 -6.39 4.55 28.15
CA VAL A 74 -6.25 3.65 27.00
C VAL A 74 -6.45 4.41 25.70
N MET A 75 -7.47 5.25 25.60
CA MET A 75 -7.75 6.03 24.39
C MET A 75 -6.61 6.99 24.06
N GLU A 76 -6.22 7.85 25.01
CA GLU A 76 -5.22 8.90 24.76
C GLU A 76 -3.79 8.39 24.66
N ASN A 77 -3.44 7.29 25.33
CA ASN A 77 -2.06 6.80 25.33
C ASN A 77 -1.87 5.57 24.46
N VAL A 78 -2.80 4.62 24.46
CA VAL A 78 -2.62 3.34 23.74
C VAL A 78 -3.17 3.46 22.33
N ILE A 79 -4.44 3.84 22.16
CA ILE A 79 -5.09 3.90 20.85
C ILE A 79 -4.48 4.99 19.98
N LYS A 80 -4.33 6.21 20.53
CA LYS A 80 -3.69 7.33 19.83
C LYS A 80 -2.26 7.02 19.39
N LYS A 81 -1.45 6.43 20.28
CA LYS A 81 -0.07 6.05 19.92
C LYS A 81 0.00 4.83 19.01
N ALA A 82 -1.04 4.02 18.89
CA ALA A 82 -1.06 2.94 17.89
C ALA A 82 -0.87 3.51 16.47
N TYR A 83 -1.49 4.66 16.16
CA TYR A 83 -1.31 5.35 14.88
C TYR A 83 0.11 5.89 14.69
N SER A 84 0.65 6.59 15.70
CA SER A 84 1.99 7.17 15.59
C SER A 84 3.06 6.08 15.55
N ALA A 85 2.91 5.00 16.33
CA ALA A 85 3.81 3.85 16.31
C ALA A 85 3.82 3.17 14.94
N ASP A 86 2.64 2.96 14.33
CA ASP A 86 2.54 2.36 12.99
C ASP A 86 3.29 3.22 11.97
N ALA A 87 2.97 4.51 11.91
CA ALA A 87 3.60 5.43 10.95
C ALA A 87 5.10 5.61 11.20
N ILE A 88 5.53 5.92 12.43
CA ILE A 88 6.92 6.24 12.76
C ILE A 88 7.81 5.00 12.62
N SER A 89 7.29 3.79 12.91
CA SER A 89 8.08 2.56 12.76
C SER A 89 8.56 2.32 11.32
N THR A 90 7.89 2.92 10.32
CA THR A 90 8.30 2.86 8.92
C THR A 90 9.51 3.75 8.58
N LEU A 91 9.84 4.73 9.43
CA LEU A 91 10.96 5.65 9.22
C LEU A 91 12.27 5.01 9.67
N ASN A 92 13.32 5.14 8.85
CA ASN A 92 14.66 4.69 9.24
C ASN A 92 15.38 5.80 10.00
N SER A 93 15.61 5.62 11.30
CA SER A 93 16.23 6.61 12.17
C SER A 93 17.70 6.93 11.81
N TYR A 94 18.37 6.03 11.10
CA TYR A 94 19.79 6.13 10.77
C TYR A 94 20.07 6.77 9.41
N THR A 95 19.13 6.67 8.47
CA THR A 95 19.34 7.10 7.07
C THR A 95 18.35 8.16 6.59
N THR A 96 17.26 8.39 7.32
CA THR A 96 16.27 9.39 6.93
C THR A 96 16.83 10.81 7.10
N LYS A 97 16.90 11.55 6.00
CA LYS A 97 17.25 12.98 6.04
C LYS A 97 16.18 13.76 6.82
N ASN A 98 16.63 14.64 7.71
CA ASN A 98 15.76 15.43 8.61
C ASN A 98 14.80 14.55 9.42
N TYR A 99 15.29 13.44 9.95
CA TYR A 99 14.50 12.44 10.66
C TYR A 99 13.58 13.05 11.72
N GLU A 100 14.07 13.92 12.61
CA GLU A 100 13.24 14.53 13.66
C GLU A 100 12.06 15.33 13.11
N LYS A 101 12.27 16.05 12.00
CA LYS A 101 11.17 16.77 11.34
C LYS A 101 10.15 15.79 10.77
N LYS A 102 10.59 14.78 10.02
CA LYS A 102 9.67 13.79 9.44
C LYS A 102 8.92 13.00 10.52
N ARG A 103 9.60 12.64 11.61
CA ARG A 103 9.00 11.99 12.77
C ARG A 103 7.91 12.87 13.38
N SER A 104 8.17 14.17 13.54
CA SER A 104 7.17 15.13 13.99
C SER A 104 5.99 15.24 13.03
N ASP A 105 6.24 15.35 11.72
CA ASP A 105 5.20 15.45 10.70
C ASP A 105 4.29 14.21 10.71
N TYR A 106 4.87 13.01 10.85
CA TYR A 106 4.12 11.75 10.95
C TYR A 106 3.33 11.67 12.26
N ALA A 107 3.91 12.09 13.38
CA ALA A 107 3.22 12.11 14.67
C ALA A 107 2.03 13.08 14.68
N GLU A 108 2.19 14.26 14.08
CA GLU A 108 1.11 15.25 13.96
C GLU A 108 -0.02 14.73 13.07
N PHE A 109 0.33 14.11 11.94
CA PHE A 109 -0.65 13.49 11.04
C PHE A 109 -1.43 12.37 11.75
N ALA A 110 -0.74 11.50 12.50
CA ALA A 110 -1.34 10.45 13.32
C ALA A 110 -2.30 11.01 14.37
N ALA A 111 -1.88 12.06 15.09
CA ALA A 111 -2.70 12.70 16.11
C ALA A 111 -3.98 13.31 15.51
N LYS A 112 -3.86 14.04 14.39
CA LYS A 112 -5.03 14.60 13.67
C LYS A 112 -5.99 13.51 13.21
N TRP A 113 -5.47 12.40 12.69
CA TRP A 113 -6.28 11.27 12.26
C TRP A 113 -7.06 10.66 13.43
N TYR A 114 -6.38 10.42 14.57
CA TYR A 114 -7.01 9.93 15.79
C TYR A 114 -8.12 10.87 16.27
N GLU A 115 -7.87 12.17 16.37
CA GLU A 115 -8.88 13.13 16.84
C GLU A 115 -10.13 13.14 15.94
N ASN A 116 -9.93 13.05 14.62
CA ASN A 116 -11.03 13.01 13.66
C ASN A 116 -11.84 11.70 13.75
N ARG A 117 -11.19 10.56 13.98
CA ARG A 117 -11.87 9.25 14.00
C ARG A 117 -12.50 8.91 15.35
N TRP A 118 -11.78 9.21 16.43
CA TRP A 118 -12.06 8.72 17.78
C TRP A 118 -12.31 9.83 18.79
N GLY A 119 -11.97 11.09 18.50
CA GLY A 119 -12.04 12.17 19.48
C GLY A 119 -13.43 12.38 20.08
N GLU A 120 -14.50 12.19 19.29
CA GLU A 120 -15.87 12.23 19.81
C GLU A 120 -16.23 10.99 20.64
N SER A 121 -15.89 9.78 20.16
CA SER A 121 -16.13 8.53 20.87
C SER A 121 -15.37 8.46 22.21
N ALA A 122 -14.14 8.98 22.25
CA ALA A 122 -13.35 9.13 23.47
C ALA A 122 -14.05 10.08 24.46
N LYS A 123 -14.47 11.28 24.02
CA LYS A 123 -15.18 12.24 24.88
C LYS A 123 -16.50 11.72 25.44
N ASN A 124 -17.20 10.89 24.66
CA ASN A 124 -18.50 10.35 25.02
C ASN A 124 -18.43 8.98 25.72
N ASN A 125 -17.23 8.46 26.04
CA ASN A 125 -17.04 7.14 26.66
C ASN A 125 -17.79 6.02 25.91
N GLN A 126 -17.71 6.03 24.58
CA GLN A 126 -18.33 5.01 23.75
C GLN A 126 -17.45 3.74 23.75
N ASP A 127 -18.08 2.57 23.76
CA ASP A 127 -17.35 1.32 23.59
C ASP A 127 -16.60 1.31 22.26
N ILE A 128 -15.34 0.83 22.27
CA ILE A 128 -14.48 0.79 21.07
C ILE A 128 -14.12 -0.65 20.74
N ASP A 129 -14.52 -1.12 19.56
CA ASP A 129 -14.09 -2.41 19.05
C ASP A 129 -12.67 -2.29 18.45
N LEU A 130 -11.74 -3.12 18.93
CA LEU A 130 -10.40 -3.15 18.37
C LEU A 130 -10.38 -3.61 16.90
N TYR A 131 -11.37 -4.37 16.44
CA TYR A 131 -11.51 -4.66 15.00
C TYR A 131 -11.66 -3.37 14.18
N ASP A 132 -12.50 -2.44 14.63
CA ASP A 132 -12.71 -1.16 13.95
C ASP A 132 -11.44 -0.30 13.96
N LEU A 133 -10.65 -0.38 15.04
CA LEU A 133 -9.32 0.22 15.10
C LEU A 133 -8.39 -0.38 14.05
N GLY A 134 -8.31 -1.72 13.96
CA GLY A 134 -7.47 -2.40 12.97
C GLY A 134 -7.85 -2.04 11.53
N VAL A 135 -9.14 -2.03 11.21
CA VAL A 135 -9.64 -1.60 9.89
C VAL A 135 -9.28 -0.14 9.62
N ASN A 136 -9.43 0.75 10.60
CA ASN A 136 -9.09 2.15 10.41
C ASN A 136 -7.57 2.41 10.31
N LEU A 137 -6.73 1.59 10.94
CA LEU A 137 -5.26 1.64 10.76
C LEU A 137 -4.86 1.33 9.30
N ILE A 138 -5.58 0.44 8.61
CA ILE A 138 -5.37 0.21 7.17
C ILE A 138 -5.71 1.45 6.34
N GLU A 139 -6.79 2.16 6.68
CA GLU A 139 -7.15 3.41 6.00
C GLU A 139 -6.12 4.49 6.27
N PHE A 140 -5.63 4.57 7.51
CA PHE A 140 -4.55 5.45 7.92
C PHE A 140 -3.25 5.16 7.15
N ASP A 141 -2.85 3.90 7.01
CA ASP A 141 -1.67 3.50 6.22
C ASP A 141 -1.74 4.02 4.78
N LYS A 142 -2.92 3.92 4.15
CA LYS A 142 -3.16 4.45 2.80
C LYS A 142 -3.04 5.98 2.78
N ALA A 143 -3.54 6.65 3.81
CA ALA A 143 -3.46 8.11 3.92
C ALA A 143 -2.01 8.58 4.14
N VAL A 144 -1.25 7.93 5.04
CA VAL A 144 0.19 8.15 5.25
C VAL A 144 0.95 7.93 3.95
N SER A 145 0.66 6.85 3.23
CA SER A 145 1.30 6.56 1.94
C SER A 145 0.98 7.63 0.88
N THR A 146 -0.24 8.18 0.90
CA THR A 146 -0.66 9.24 -0.02
C THR A 146 0.04 10.56 0.28
N GLU A 147 0.18 10.90 1.57
CA GLU A 147 0.74 12.18 2.01
C GLU A 147 2.27 12.21 1.92
N PHE A 148 2.93 11.12 2.33
CA PHE A 148 4.37 11.14 2.59
C PHE A 148 5.20 10.22 1.69
N LEU A 149 4.58 9.27 0.98
CA LEU A 149 5.28 8.31 0.13
C LEU A 149 4.99 8.54 -1.36
N SER A 150 5.58 7.70 -2.20
CA SER A 150 5.38 7.76 -3.64
C SER A 150 3.91 7.58 -4.03
N TYR A 151 3.48 8.32 -5.06
CA TYR A 151 2.17 8.15 -5.69
C TYR A 151 1.86 6.70 -6.06
N GLY A 152 2.91 5.97 -6.46
CA GLY A 152 2.83 4.62 -6.98
C GLY A 152 2.29 3.60 -5.98
N TYR A 153 2.41 3.83 -4.67
CA TYR A 153 1.91 2.88 -3.65
C TYR A 153 0.39 2.84 -3.55
N VAL A 154 -0.31 3.90 -3.95
CA VAL A 154 -1.76 4.02 -3.75
C VAL A 154 -2.54 4.21 -5.04
N ASN A 155 -1.86 4.25 -6.20
CA ASN A 155 -2.48 4.54 -7.49
C ASN A 155 -2.09 3.54 -8.58
N PRO A 156 -2.93 3.37 -9.62
CA PRO A 156 -2.59 2.56 -10.78
C PRO A 156 -1.47 3.20 -11.60
N GLY A 157 -0.74 2.36 -12.36
CA GLY A 157 0.40 2.77 -13.17
C GLY A 157 0.04 3.83 -14.20
N ILE A 158 -1.11 3.71 -14.85
CA ILE A 158 -1.55 4.70 -15.85
C ILE A 158 -1.82 6.07 -15.23
N GLY A 159 -2.39 6.10 -14.02
CA GLY A 159 -2.55 7.36 -13.27
C GLY A 159 -1.20 7.96 -12.90
N TRP A 160 -0.22 7.11 -12.55
CA TRP A 160 1.13 7.55 -12.22
C TRP A 160 1.86 8.14 -13.42
N ILE A 161 1.74 7.54 -14.60
CA ILE A 161 2.34 8.06 -15.85
C ILE A 161 1.90 9.50 -16.15
N PHE A 162 0.61 9.79 -15.95
CA PHE A 162 0.01 11.07 -16.32
C PHE A 162 -0.02 12.11 -15.18
N ARG A 163 0.47 11.77 -13.99
CA ARG A 163 0.70 12.74 -12.92
C ARG A 163 1.88 13.65 -13.29
N ASP A 164 1.83 14.91 -12.86
CA ASP A 164 2.99 15.80 -12.97
C ASP A 164 4.21 15.20 -12.25
N GLY A 165 5.36 15.18 -12.95
CA GLY A 165 6.57 14.50 -12.50
C GLY A 165 6.52 12.96 -12.45
N GLY A 166 5.39 12.34 -12.80
CA GLY A 166 5.16 10.91 -12.62
C GLY A 166 6.11 10.02 -13.42
N LEU A 167 6.35 10.31 -14.69
CA LEU A 167 7.37 9.59 -15.49
C LEU A 167 8.78 9.75 -14.91
N LYS A 168 9.13 10.95 -14.43
CA LYS A 168 10.44 11.19 -13.82
C LYS A 168 10.62 10.32 -12.57
N GLU A 169 9.57 10.20 -11.77
CA GLU A 169 9.55 9.34 -10.59
C GLU A 169 9.64 7.86 -10.98
N ILE A 170 8.76 7.36 -11.86
CA ILE A 170 8.71 5.97 -12.34
C ILE A 170 10.10 5.52 -12.82
N PHE A 171 10.81 6.35 -13.58
CA PHE A 171 12.13 6.02 -14.14
C PHE A 171 13.32 6.36 -13.23
N SER A 172 13.08 6.88 -12.02
CA SER A 172 14.16 7.19 -11.07
C SER A 172 14.80 5.93 -10.48
N SER A 173 16.10 5.99 -10.16
CA SER A 173 16.75 4.94 -9.37
C SER A 173 16.24 4.91 -7.93
N HIS A 174 15.97 6.10 -7.37
CA HIS A 174 15.49 6.27 -6.00
C HIS A 174 14.22 5.46 -5.72
N ILE A 175 13.20 5.54 -6.58
CA ILE A 175 11.96 4.78 -6.36
C ILE A 175 12.20 3.27 -6.45
N LYS A 176 13.10 2.82 -7.34
CA LYS A 176 13.43 1.39 -7.46
C LYS A 176 14.14 0.87 -6.22
N GLU A 177 15.06 1.64 -5.67
CA GLU A 177 15.76 1.32 -4.43
C GLU A 177 14.82 1.30 -3.23
N GLU A 178 13.90 2.26 -3.13
CA GLU A 178 12.88 2.30 -2.08
C GLU A 178 11.95 1.09 -2.15
N LEU A 179 11.44 0.75 -3.34
CA LEU A 179 10.58 -0.40 -3.57
C LEU A 179 11.32 -1.72 -3.32
N LEU A 180 12.58 -1.84 -3.77
CA LEU A 180 13.43 -3.00 -3.49
C LEU A 180 13.63 -3.17 -1.99
N ARG A 181 13.89 -2.08 -1.26
CA ARG A 181 14.03 -2.13 0.19
C ARG A 181 12.74 -2.58 0.85
N ASN A 182 11.60 -2.01 0.47
CA ASN A 182 10.30 -2.29 1.09
C ASN A 182 9.75 -3.70 0.77
N GLN A 183 10.09 -4.28 -0.38
CA GLN A 183 9.77 -5.68 -0.69
C GLN A 183 10.73 -6.69 -0.04
N THR A 184 11.94 -6.26 0.32
CA THR A 184 12.91 -7.12 0.99
C THR A 184 12.48 -7.34 2.43
N PHE A 185 12.70 -8.55 2.94
CA PHE A 185 12.55 -8.86 4.35
C PHE A 185 13.82 -9.56 4.86
N ILE A 186 14.04 -9.46 6.16
CA ILE A 186 15.11 -10.14 6.89
C ILE A 186 14.49 -11.08 7.92
N ASP A 187 15.34 -11.82 8.63
CA ASP A 187 14.92 -12.59 9.80
C ASP A 187 14.18 -11.69 10.82
N GLN A 188 13.04 -12.17 11.34
CA GLN A 188 12.20 -11.35 12.21
C GLN A 188 12.88 -11.02 13.54
N ASP A 189 13.64 -11.94 14.12
CA ASP A 189 14.33 -11.69 15.39
C ASP A 189 15.44 -10.64 15.19
N LEU A 190 16.11 -10.68 14.04
CA LEU A 190 17.02 -9.62 13.63
C LEU A 190 16.30 -8.27 13.47
N TYR A 191 15.14 -8.23 12.80
CA TYR A 191 14.35 -7.00 12.67
C TYR A 191 13.95 -6.44 14.04
N ASP A 192 13.41 -7.29 14.91
CA ASP A 192 12.95 -6.92 16.25
C ASP A 192 14.12 -6.41 17.12
N SER A 193 15.32 -6.98 16.99
CA SER A 193 16.53 -6.50 17.68
C SER A 193 16.98 -5.09 17.25
N LYS A 194 16.47 -4.60 16.13
CA LYS A 194 16.76 -3.28 15.56
C LYS A 194 15.62 -2.28 15.77
N MET A 195 14.56 -2.69 16.46
CA MET A 195 13.47 -1.84 16.89
C MET A 195 13.69 -1.45 18.35
N GLU A 196 13.92 -0.18 18.61
CA GLU A 196 14.01 0.34 19.97
C GLU A 196 12.72 1.07 20.31
N THR A 197 11.93 0.47 21.21
CA THR A 197 10.60 0.98 21.56
C THR A 197 10.37 0.97 23.05
N SER A 198 9.38 1.76 23.49
CA SER A 198 8.86 1.60 24.85
C SER A 198 8.30 0.18 25.04
N PRO A 199 8.23 -0.31 26.29
CA PRO A 199 7.50 -1.53 26.60
C PRO A 199 6.01 -1.35 26.34
N VAL A 200 5.33 -2.47 26.12
CA VAL A 200 3.86 -2.51 26.06
C VAL A 200 3.26 -2.14 27.41
N GLY A 201 2.24 -1.29 27.42
CA GLY A 201 1.55 -0.87 28.63
C GLY A 201 0.61 0.32 28.43
N MET A 202 0.17 0.90 29.55
CA MET A 202 -0.77 2.05 29.59
C MET A 202 -0.24 3.34 28.97
N GLU A 203 1.07 3.45 28.76
CA GLU A 203 1.68 4.62 28.11
C GLU A 203 1.67 4.50 26.59
N GLY A 204 1.26 3.35 26.03
CA GLY A 204 1.33 3.05 24.60
C GLY A 204 2.76 2.79 24.11
N ILE A 205 2.88 2.58 22.80
CA ILE A 205 4.15 2.25 22.15
C ILE A 205 4.76 3.52 21.57
N ASP A 206 5.95 3.88 22.05
CA ASP A 206 6.80 4.91 21.45
C ASP A 206 7.93 4.25 20.67
N ILE A 207 8.25 4.81 19.51
CA ILE A 207 9.40 4.40 18.70
C ILE A 207 10.54 5.38 18.98
N TYR A 208 11.63 4.86 19.55
CA TYR A 208 12.87 5.62 19.76
C TYR A 208 13.77 5.52 18.54
N SER A 209 14.00 4.29 18.06
CA SER A 209 14.73 4.05 16.82
C SER A 209 14.19 2.85 16.04
N SER A 210 14.30 2.93 14.71
CA SER A 210 13.87 1.90 13.77
C SER A 210 14.81 1.86 12.55
N ILE A 211 15.03 0.67 12.00
CA ILE A 211 15.69 0.51 10.70
C ILE A 211 14.76 0.84 9.53
N GLY A 212 13.54 1.28 9.81
CA GLY A 212 12.49 1.68 8.89
C GLY A 212 11.76 0.51 8.25
N SER A 213 11.01 0.83 7.19
CA SER A 213 10.12 -0.13 6.55
C SER A 213 10.88 -1.24 5.82
N LEU A 214 10.72 -2.47 6.29
CA LEU A 214 10.79 -3.69 5.46
C LEU A 214 9.37 -4.22 5.61
N LEU A 215 8.49 -3.97 4.64
CA LEU A 215 7.04 -3.86 4.89
C LEU A 215 6.48 -5.06 5.66
N VAL A 216 6.86 -6.26 5.25
CA VAL A 216 6.42 -7.50 5.88
C VAL A 216 6.94 -7.58 7.32
N ASN A 217 8.23 -7.38 7.56
CA ASN A 217 8.79 -7.40 8.92
C ASN A 217 8.16 -6.35 9.83
N ASN A 218 7.96 -5.13 9.31
CA ASN A 218 7.39 -4.02 10.05
C ASN A 218 5.94 -4.32 10.48
N LYS A 219 5.11 -4.84 9.56
CA LYS A 219 3.73 -5.20 9.88
C LYS A 219 3.62 -6.42 10.78
N VAL A 220 4.50 -7.42 10.63
CA VAL A 220 4.61 -8.54 11.58
C VAL A 220 4.94 -8.03 12.98
N TRP A 221 5.97 -7.19 13.10
CA TRP A 221 6.36 -6.56 14.36
C TRP A 221 5.19 -5.79 14.99
N TYR A 222 4.52 -4.94 14.20
CA TYR A 222 3.43 -4.11 14.67
C TYR A 222 2.23 -4.95 15.15
N LEU A 223 1.78 -5.92 14.37
CA LEU A 223 0.68 -6.81 14.75
C LEU A 223 1.01 -7.61 16.01
N ASN A 224 2.24 -8.09 16.16
CA ASN A 224 2.69 -8.76 17.38
C ASN A 224 2.71 -7.83 18.60
N LYS A 225 3.05 -6.55 18.42
CA LYS A 225 2.91 -5.56 19.48
C LYS A 225 1.45 -5.29 19.85
N GLN A 226 0.53 -5.28 18.87
CA GLN A 226 -0.90 -5.18 19.18
C GLN A 226 -1.43 -6.41 19.92
N ILE A 227 -0.98 -7.62 19.57
CA ILE A 227 -1.29 -8.84 20.35
C ILE A 227 -0.83 -8.69 21.80
N GLN A 228 0.38 -8.16 22.03
CA GLN A 228 0.88 -7.91 23.38
C GLN A 228 0.04 -6.86 24.12
N ASN A 229 -0.37 -5.77 23.47
CA ASN A 229 -1.27 -4.76 24.05
C ASN A 229 -2.63 -5.37 24.43
N ILE A 230 -3.19 -6.25 23.59
CA ILE A 230 -4.44 -6.96 23.89
C ILE A 230 -4.28 -7.82 25.14
N LYS A 231 -3.18 -8.60 25.24
CA LYS A 231 -2.88 -9.40 26.44
C LYS A 231 -2.78 -8.55 27.69
N TYR A 232 -2.06 -7.44 27.59
CA TYR A 232 -1.96 -6.48 28.69
C TYR A 232 -3.35 -5.97 29.10
N GLY A 233 -4.19 -5.62 28.12
CA GLY A 233 -5.59 -5.20 28.31
C GLY A 233 -6.49 -6.20 29.05
N MET A 234 -6.18 -7.50 29.00
CA MET A 234 -6.95 -8.51 29.73
C MET A 234 -6.73 -8.44 31.25
N ASN A 235 -5.62 -7.86 31.71
CA ASN A 235 -5.25 -7.83 33.12
C ASN A 235 -4.44 -6.56 33.49
N ILE A 236 -5.04 -5.40 33.28
CA ILE A 236 -4.48 -4.11 33.70
C ILE A 236 -4.81 -3.94 35.19
N PHE A 237 -3.79 -3.85 36.04
CA PHE A 237 -3.94 -3.68 37.49
C PHE A 237 -4.90 -4.69 38.18
N GLY A 238 -5.04 -5.89 37.63
CA GLY A 238 -5.92 -6.92 38.18
C GLY A 238 -7.33 -6.95 37.60
N HIS A 239 -7.66 -6.11 36.62
CA HIS A 239 -8.95 -6.12 35.92
C HIS A 239 -8.80 -6.05 34.39
N SER A 240 -9.83 -6.48 33.66
CA SER A 240 -9.85 -6.37 32.20
C SER A 240 -10.52 -5.05 31.77
N ILE A 241 -9.89 -4.34 30.83
CA ILE A 241 -10.49 -3.16 30.19
C ILE A 241 -11.55 -3.51 29.14
N PHE A 242 -11.68 -4.78 28.79
CA PHE A 242 -12.64 -5.22 27.79
C PHE A 242 -14.03 -5.40 28.40
N LYS A 243 -15.06 -5.28 27.59
CA LYS A 243 -16.46 -5.47 27.99
C LYS A 243 -16.74 -6.90 28.43
N ASP A 244 -16.17 -7.89 27.72
CA ASP A 244 -16.16 -9.28 28.15
C ASP A 244 -15.01 -9.51 29.15
N LYS A 245 -15.35 -9.52 30.44
CA LYS A 245 -14.40 -9.74 31.54
C LYS A 245 -13.89 -11.19 31.63
N THR A 246 -14.40 -12.10 30.80
CA THR A 246 -13.97 -13.52 30.78
C THR A 246 -12.82 -13.80 29.80
N LEU A 247 -12.47 -12.80 28.99
CA LEU A 247 -11.34 -12.86 28.07
C LEU A 247 -10.02 -13.13 28.81
N ASN A 248 -9.21 -14.00 28.24
CA ASN A 248 -7.91 -14.36 28.80
C ASN A 248 -6.99 -14.90 27.69
N GLU A 249 -5.69 -14.97 27.98
CA GLU A 249 -4.67 -15.34 26.99
C GLU A 249 -4.88 -16.72 26.37
N SER A 250 -5.42 -17.70 27.13
CA SER A 250 -5.61 -19.07 26.63
C SER A 250 -6.70 -19.20 25.56
N LYS A 251 -7.57 -18.19 25.45
CA LYS A 251 -8.68 -18.14 24.48
C LYS A 251 -8.43 -17.15 23.34
N MET A 252 -7.22 -16.62 23.22
CA MET A 252 -6.90 -15.70 22.13
C MET A 252 -6.96 -16.42 20.77
N PRO A 253 -7.70 -15.88 19.78
CA PRO A 253 -7.78 -16.46 18.44
C PRO A 253 -6.43 -16.51 17.72
N LYS A 254 -5.55 -15.55 18.03
CA LYS A 254 -4.19 -15.45 17.49
C LYS A 254 -3.23 -14.97 18.59
N THR A 255 -2.09 -15.63 18.73
CA THR A 255 -1.08 -15.29 19.76
C THR A 255 0.23 -14.78 19.18
N LYS A 256 0.45 -14.95 17.88
CA LYS A 256 1.61 -14.46 17.13
C LYS A 256 1.25 -14.40 15.65
N VAL A 257 1.81 -13.44 14.92
CA VAL A 257 1.82 -13.34 13.46
C VAL A 257 3.23 -13.61 12.96
N GLU A 258 3.36 -14.38 11.89
CA GLU A 258 4.63 -14.71 11.24
C GLU A 258 4.74 -14.12 9.82
N ILE A 259 5.97 -14.00 9.31
CA ILE A 259 6.27 -13.43 7.99
C ILE A 259 5.53 -14.15 6.86
N ASN A 260 5.43 -15.48 6.93
CA ASN A 260 4.79 -16.31 5.91
C ASN A 260 3.26 -16.18 5.87
N GLU A 261 2.66 -15.45 6.82
CA GLU A 261 1.22 -15.23 6.90
C GLU A 261 0.78 -13.93 6.18
N LEU A 262 1.76 -13.14 5.74
CA LEU A 262 1.55 -11.93 4.95
C LEU A 262 2.02 -12.16 3.51
N TYR A 263 1.38 -11.45 2.58
CA TYR A 263 1.81 -11.43 1.19
C TYR A 263 3.15 -10.68 1.07
N VAL A 264 4.08 -11.22 0.29
CA VAL A 264 5.33 -10.53 -0.05
C VAL A 264 5.15 -9.82 -1.39
N PRO A 265 5.19 -8.47 -1.45
CA PRO A 265 4.97 -7.74 -2.69
C PRO A 265 6.10 -7.93 -3.70
N HIS A 266 5.77 -7.96 -5.00
CA HIS A 266 6.74 -7.99 -6.10
C HIS A 266 6.91 -6.61 -6.75
N PHE A 267 7.20 -5.60 -5.95
CA PHE A 267 7.19 -4.20 -6.40
C PHE A 267 8.15 -3.88 -7.53
N THR A 268 9.39 -4.39 -7.49
CA THR A 268 10.38 -4.05 -8.52
C THR A 268 10.02 -4.66 -9.87
N GLU A 269 9.45 -5.87 -9.88
CA GLU A 269 8.99 -6.52 -11.10
C GLU A 269 7.83 -5.75 -11.73
N VAL A 270 6.87 -5.33 -10.90
CA VAL A 270 5.74 -4.51 -11.37
C VAL A 270 6.18 -3.13 -11.83
N LEU A 271 7.16 -2.51 -11.18
CA LEU A 271 7.76 -1.25 -11.66
C LEU A 271 8.46 -1.43 -13.00
N ASP A 272 9.24 -2.50 -13.17
CA ASP A 272 9.95 -2.77 -14.43
C ASP A 272 8.94 -3.06 -15.57
N ASN A 273 7.84 -3.77 -15.28
CA ASN A 273 6.71 -3.94 -16.21
C ASN A 273 6.03 -2.61 -16.56
N LEU A 274 5.77 -1.75 -15.57
CA LEU A 274 5.22 -0.42 -15.78
C LEU A 274 6.13 0.45 -16.66
N ARG A 275 7.45 0.40 -16.45
CA ARG A 275 8.44 1.12 -17.26
C ARG A 275 8.42 0.65 -18.72
N ALA A 276 8.45 -0.66 -18.94
CA ALA A 276 8.36 -1.23 -20.27
C ALA A 276 7.02 -0.88 -20.94
N GLY A 277 5.91 -1.04 -20.21
CA GLY A 277 4.57 -0.66 -20.66
C GLY A 277 4.47 0.82 -21.04
N SER A 278 5.04 1.70 -20.23
CA SER A 278 5.09 3.15 -20.49
C SER A 278 5.79 3.46 -21.81
N ILE A 279 6.96 2.85 -22.05
CA ILE A 279 7.72 3.05 -23.30
C ILE A 279 6.89 2.55 -24.49
N LEU A 280 6.36 1.31 -24.41
CA LEU A 280 5.54 0.74 -25.48
C LEU A 280 4.30 1.59 -25.76
N PHE A 281 3.68 2.13 -24.72
CA PHE A 281 2.48 2.95 -24.80
C PHE A 281 2.79 4.29 -25.49
N PHE A 282 3.87 4.98 -25.14
CA PHE A 282 4.27 6.21 -25.83
C PHE A 282 4.70 5.95 -27.27
N VAL A 283 5.38 4.84 -27.55
CA VAL A 283 5.66 4.41 -28.93
C VAL A 283 4.36 4.14 -29.69
N ALA A 284 3.37 3.51 -29.06
CA ALA A 284 2.04 3.30 -29.66
C ALA A 284 1.39 4.63 -30.04
N LEU A 285 1.37 5.58 -29.10
CA LEU A 285 0.83 6.92 -29.35
C LEU A 285 1.56 7.63 -30.50
N ALA A 286 2.91 7.57 -30.53
CA ALA A 286 3.71 8.17 -31.60
C ALA A 286 3.47 7.52 -32.98
N THR A 287 3.08 6.24 -33.01
CA THR A 287 2.76 5.52 -34.25
C THR A 287 1.32 5.72 -34.75
N VAL A 288 0.42 6.31 -33.95
CA VAL A 288 -0.98 6.58 -34.33
C VAL A 288 -1.09 7.35 -35.66
N PRO A 289 -0.34 8.45 -35.90
CA PRO A 289 -0.43 9.18 -37.16
C PRO A 289 -0.03 8.33 -38.38
N PHE A 290 1.00 7.50 -38.24
CA PHE A 290 1.46 6.59 -39.29
C PHE A 290 0.42 5.50 -39.58
N TYR A 291 -0.17 4.93 -38.53
CA TYR A 291 -1.27 3.96 -38.66
C TYR A 291 -2.49 4.58 -39.35
N ALA A 292 -2.90 5.78 -38.93
CA ALA A 292 -4.02 6.51 -39.53
C ALA A 292 -3.77 6.83 -41.01
N PHE A 293 -2.55 7.26 -41.36
CA PHE A 293 -2.15 7.50 -42.75
C PHE A 293 -2.21 6.21 -43.59
N ALA A 294 -1.60 5.13 -43.11
CA ALA A 294 -1.57 3.84 -43.81
C ALA A 294 -2.99 3.28 -44.03
N LEU A 295 -3.85 3.34 -43.01
CA LEU A 295 -5.25 2.95 -43.13
C LEU A 295 -6.01 3.82 -44.13
N THR A 296 -5.82 5.14 -44.10
CA THR A 296 -6.51 6.06 -45.02
C THR A 296 -6.17 5.74 -46.47
N VAL A 297 -4.88 5.53 -46.78
CA VAL A 297 -4.43 5.15 -48.13
C VAL A 297 -5.01 3.80 -48.55
N LEU A 298 -5.00 2.79 -47.67
CA LEU A 298 -5.58 1.48 -47.95
C LEU A 298 -7.10 1.57 -48.18
N LEU A 299 -7.84 2.37 -47.39
CA LEU A 299 -9.28 2.56 -47.55
C LEU A 299 -9.62 3.27 -48.86
N ILE A 300 -8.83 4.28 -49.27
CA ILE A 300 -8.98 4.96 -50.57
C ILE A 300 -8.77 3.95 -51.71
N ASN A 301 -7.72 3.13 -51.66
CA ASN A 301 -7.44 2.15 -52.70
C ASN A 301 -8.49 1.04 -52.76
N LYS A 302 -9.02 0.59 -51.61
CA LYS A 302 -10.18 -0.32 -51.56
C LYS A 302 -11.40 0.28 -52.26
N LYS A 303 -11.70 1.57 -52.02
CA LYS A 303 -12.81 2.28 -52.70
C LYS A 303 -12.59 2.42 -54.21
N ARG A 304 -11.34 2.49 -54.67
CA ARG A 304 -10.97 2.56 -56.10
C ARG A 304 -11.03 1.21 -56.84
N GLY A 305 -11.50 0.14 -56.20
CA GLY A 305 -11.69 -1.17 -56.83
C GLY A 305 -10.50 -2.13 -56.75
N ASN A 306 -9.40 -1.73 -56.10
CA ASN A 306 -8.27 -2.61 -55.85
C ASN A 306 -8.60 -3.55 -54.67
N SER A 307 -8.75 -4.86 -54.92
CA SER A 307 -8.99 -5.89 -53.89
C SER A 307 -7.76 -6.27 -53.09
#